data_AF-A0A1J4UJI8-F1
#
_entry.id   AF-A0A1J4UJI8-F1
#
_cell.length_a   1.000
_cell.length_b   1.000
_cell.length_c   1.000
_cell.angle_alpha   90.00
_cell.angle_beta   90.00
_cell.angle_gamma   90.00
#
_symmetry.space_group_name_H-M   'P 1'
#
loop_
_entity.id
_entity.type
_entity.pdbx_description
1 polymer ?
#
loop_
_entity_poly.entity_id
_entity_poly.type
_entity_poly.pdbx_seq_one_letter_code
_entity_poly.pdbx_strand_id
1 'polypeptide(L)'
;MDFVPCDYAVKKLLPAVRAEAAQNLASKGWNQQRIASSLGLSQAAVSKYLGMHRTADKKVRHIAALITGRIIGRKKGIEIRLCAACRGRGLDICEISKK
;
A
#
# COMPACT_ATOMS: atom_id res chain seq x y z
N MET A 1 3.72 -6.19 25.56
CA MET A 1 3.67 -6.81 24.22
C MET A 1 4.40 -5.88 23.26
N ASP A 2 5.71 -6.03 23.18
CA ASP A 2 6.58 -5.21 22.36
C ASP A 2 6.56 -5.75 20.93
N PHE A 3 5.75 -5.16 20.07
CA PHE A 3 5.92 -5.39 18.64
C PHE A 3 7.27 -4.83 18.25
N VAL A 4 8.16 -5.68 17.75
CA VAL A 4 9.36 -5.23 17.04
C VAL A 4 8.89 -4.20 16.00
N PRO A 5 9.46 -2.99 15.94
CA PRO A 5 8.94 -1.89 15.12
C PRO A 5 8.74 -2.28 13.65
N CYS A 6 9.54 -3.22 13.16
CA CYS A 6 9.40 -3.80 11.83
C CYS A 6 8.13 -4.65 11.66
N ASP A 7 7.72 -5.41 12.67
CA ASP A 7 6.53 -6.26 12.65
C ASP A 7 5.24 -5.42 12.69
N TYR A 8 5.25 -4.36 13.50
CA TYR A 8 4.16 -3.35 13.50
C TYR A 8 4.03 -2.68 12.13
N ALA A 9 5.15 -2.26 11.54
CA ALA A 9 5.14 -1.61 10.23
C ALA A 9 4.54 -2.52 9.15
N VAL A 10 4.94 -3.79 9.12
CA VAL A 10 4.46 -4.75 8.11
C VAL A 10 3.00 -5.12 8.31
N LYS A 11 2.54 -5.32 9.55
CA LYS A 11 1.18 -5.81 9.84
C LYS A 11 0.12 -4.71 9.89
N LYS A 12 0.48 -3.48 10.22
CA LYS A 12 -0.49 -2.39 10.47
C LYS A 12 -0.26 -1.19 9.55
N LEU A 13 0.96 -0.68 9.48
CA LEU A 13 1.25 0.56 8.76
C LEU A 13 1.18 0.38 7.23
N LEU A 14 1.91 -0.59 6.68
CA LEU A 14 1.96 -0.80 5.22
C LEU A 14 0.59 -1.14 4.61
N PRO A 15 -0.24 -2.01 5.22
CA PRO A 15 -1.58 -2.27 4.71
C PRO A 15 -2.47 -1.02 4.73
N ALA A 16 -2.36 -0.18 5.77
CA ALA A 16 -3.13 1.06 5.87
C ALA A 16 -2.70 2.09 4.80
N VAL A 17 -1.40 2.25 4.59
CA VAL A 17 -0.87 3.14 3.54
C VAL A 17 -1.29 2.68 2.15
N ARG A 18 -1.24 1.37 1.87
CA ARG A 18 -1.68 0.79 0.59
C ARG A 18 -3.17 1.01 0.34
N ALA A 19 -4.00 0.84 1.37
CA ALA A 19 -5.44 1.08 1.28
C ALA A 19 -5.76 2.55 0.97
N GLU A 20 -5.15 3.48 1.69
CA GLU A 20 -5.33 4.92 1.44
C GLU A 20 -4.80 5.33 0.07
N ALA A 21 -3.66 4.78 -0.37
CA ALA A 21 -3.13 5.08 -1.69
C ALA A 21 -4.05 4.56 -2.81
N ALA A 22 -4.57 3.33 -2.68
CA ALA A 22 -5.52 2.77 -3.63
C ALA A 22 -6.81 3.59 -3.70
N GLN A 23 -7.38 3.96 -2.55
CA GLN A 23 -8.57 4.82 -2.49
C GLN A 23 -8.33 6.19 -3.12
N ASN A 24 -7.21 6.85 -2.80
CA ASN A 24 -6.85 8.14 -3.39
C ASN A 24 -6.73 8.06 -4.91
N LEU A 25 -6.14 7.00 -5.46
CA LEU A 25 -6.04 6.81 -6.91
C LEU A 25 -7.41 6.51 -7.54
N ALA A 26 -8.24 5.69 -6.88
CA ALA A 26 -9.60 5.41 -7.34
C ALA A 26 -10.47 6.68 -7.36
N SER A 27 -10.37 7.53 -6.34
CA SER A 27 -11.03 8.85 -6.31
C SER A 27 -10.54 9.81 -7.40
N LYS A 28 -9.38 9.53 -8.02
CA LYS A 28 -8.86 10.24 -9.20
C LYS A 28 -9.26 9.59 -10.52
N GLY A 29 -10.20 8.64 -10.51
CA GLY A 29 -10.76 7.99 -11.70
C GLY A 29 -9.92 6.84 -12.24
N TRP A 30 -8.94 6.33 -11.48
CA TRP A 30 -8.14 5.20 -11.93
C TRP A 30 -8.90 3.89 -11.73
N ASN A 31 -8.85 3.00 -12.73
CA ASN A 31 -9.41 1.66 -12.62
C ASN A 31 -8.49 0.74 -11.78
N GLN A 32 -9.05 -0.36 -11.27
CA GLN A 32 -8.34 -1.26 -10.34
C GLN A 32 -7.07 -1.88 -10.95
N GLN A 33 -7.08 -2.17 -12.25
CA GLN A 33 -5.91 -2.71 -12.95
C GLN A 33 -4.76 -1.70 -13.01
N ARG A 34 -5.05 -0.44 -13.37
CA ARG A 34 -4.06 0.63 -13.41
C ARG A 34 -3.47 0.91 -12.03
N ILE A 35 -4.30 0.86 -10.99
CA ILE A 35 -3.86 1.00 -9.60
C ILE A 35 -2.95 -0.17 -9.20
N ALA A 36 -3.34 -1.40 -9.53
CA ALA A 36 -2.57 -2.61 -9.25
C ALA A 36 -1.17 -2.53 -9.87
N SER A 37 -1.07 -2.22 -11.17
CA SER A 37 0.20 -2.05 -11.86
C SER A 37 1.06 -0.94 -11.25
N SER A 38 0.45 0.16 -10.80
CA SER A 38 1.19 1.32 -10.26
C SER A 38 1.67 1.12 -8.82
N LEU A 39 0.98 0.30 -8.04
CA LEU A 39 1.34 -0.05 -6.67
C LEU A 39 2.10 -1.38 -6.57
N GLY A 40 2.27 -2.10 -7.68
CA GLY A 40 2.89 -3.43 -7.73
C GLY A 40 2.06 -4.52 -7.04
N LEU A 41 0.74 -4.33 -6.93
CA LEU A 41 -0.19 -5.24 -6.25
C LEU A 41 -0.99 -6.08 -7.24
N SER A 42 -1.65 -7.14 -6.78
CA SER A 42 -2.67 -7.82 -7.56
C SER A 42 -3.98 -7.02 -7.62
N GLN A 43 -4.76 -7.19 -8.68
CA GLN A 43 -6.07 -6.54 -8.78
C GLN A 43 -7.03 -6.96 -7.64
N ALA A 44 -6.94 -8.22 -7.19
CA ALA A 44 -7.69 -8.72 -6.03
C ALA A 44 -7.29 -7.99 -4.72
N ALA A 45 -6.00 -7.72 -4.51
CA ALA A 45 -5.54 -6.94 -3.36
C ALA A 45 -6.09 -5.50 -3.42
N VAL A 46 -6.11 -4.88 -4.60
CA VAL A 46 -6.71 -3.54 -4.79
C VAL A 46 -8.20 -3.55 -4.49
N SER A 47 -8.96 -4.53 -5.00
CA SER A 47 -10.39 -4.68 -4.69
C SER A 47 -10.64 -4.77 -3.19
N LYS A 48 -9.86 -5.61 -2.48
CA LYS A 48 -9.91 -5.72 -1.02
C LYS A 48 -9.61 -4.39 -0.33
N TYR A 49 -8.60 -3.67 -0.79
CA TYR A 49 -8.21 -2.38 -0.21
C TYR A 49 -9.25 -1.28 -0.43
N LEU A 50 -9.91 -1.25 -1.58
CA LEU A 50 -11.01 -0.32 -1.84
C LEU A 50 -12.23 -0.60 -0.96
N GLY A 51 -12.46 -1.87 -0.60
CA GLY A 51 -13.51 -2.27 0.35
C GLY A 51 -13.16 -2.03 1.82
N MET A 52 -11.90 -1.75 2.17
CA MET A 52 -11.50 -1.46 3.55
C MET A 52 -11.84 -0.02 3.91
N HIS A 53 -13.07 0.20 4.39
CA HIS A 53 -13.49 1.47 4.97
C HIS A 53 -12.85 1.63 6.37
N ARG A 54 -11.59 2.09 6.43
CA ARG A 54 -10.91 2.42 7.69
C ARG A 54 -10.60 3.91 7.71
N THR A 55 -10.93 4.56 8.83
CA THR A 55 -10.43 5.90 9.12
C THR A 55 -8.92 5.82 9.31
N ALA A 56 -8.17 6.12 8.26
CA ALA A 56 -6.72 6.13 8.35
C ALA A 56 -6.24 7.30 9.21
N ASP A 57 -5.21 7.02 10.00
CA ASP A 57 -4.52 8.05 10.79
C ASP A 57 -4.03 9.19 9.89
N LYS A 58 -4.00 10.43 10.39
CA LYS A 58 -3.51 11.60 9.64
C LYS A 58 -2.12 11.36 9.06
N LYS A 59 -1.24 10.65 9.78
CA LYS A 59 0.10 10.30 9.28
C LYS A 59 0.04 9.35 8.09
N VAL A 60 -0.81 8.33 8.14
CA VAL A 60 -1.03 7.38 7.04
C VAL A 60 -1.57 8.11 5.81
N ARG A 61 -2.55 8.98 6.00
CA ARG A 61 -3.16 9.77 4.92
C ARG A 61 -2.14 10.71 4.27
N HIS A 62 -1.29 11.35 5.07
CA HIS A 62 -0.20 12.19 4.55
C HIS A 62 0.81 11.39 3.73
N ILE A 63 1.27 10.23 4.24
CA ILE A 63 2.20 9.36 3.52
C ILE A 63 1.57 8.85 2.21
N ALA A 64 0.31 8.42 2.26
CA ALA A 64 -0.42 7.97 1.06
C ALA A 64 -0.55 9.09 0.02
N ALA A 65 -0.87 10.32 0.44
CA ALA A 65 -0.93 11.48 -0.46
C ALA A 65 0.41 11.79 -1.13
N LEU A 66 1.53 11.67 -0.39
CA LEU A 66 2.87 11.86 -0.95
C LEU A 66 3.23 10.78 -1.99
N ILE A 67 2.76 9.55 -1.80
CA ILE A 67 2.97 8.44 -2.75
C ILE A 67 2.12 8.65 -3.99
N THR A 68 0.82 8.90 -3.83
CA THR A 68 -0.11 9.07 -4.97
C THR A 68 0.17 10.33 -5.77
N GLY A 69 0.55 11.43 -5.11
CA GLY A 69 0.99 12.65 -5.79
C GLY A 69 2.21 12.41 -6.69
N ARG A 70 3.14 11.54 -6.28
CA ARG A 70 4.30 11.17 -7.11
C ARG A 70 3.94 10.22 -8.26
N ILE A 71 3.03 9.27 -8.02
CA ILE A 71 2.49 8.35 -9.05
C ILE A 71 1.81 9.14 -10.17
N ILE A 72 1.03 10.17 -9.82
CA ILE A 72 0.32 11.03 -10.78
C ILE A 72 1.27 12.04 -11.43
N GLY A 73 2.19 12.63 -10.66
CA GLY A 73 3.05 13.74 -11.08
C GLY A 73 4.29 13.39 -11.91
N ARG A 74 4.52 12.12 -12.26
CA ARG A 74 5.57 11.67 -13.20
C ARG A 74 7.01 12.12 -12.85
N LYS A 75 7.42 12.15 -11.57
CA LYS A 75 8.86 12.16 -11.22
C LYS A 75 9.37 10.71 -11.23
N LYS A 76 10.03 10.31 -12.33
CA LYS A 76 10.70 9.01 -12.48
C LYS A 76 11.65 8.77 -11.29
N GLY A 77 11.54 7.59 -10.69
CA GLY A 77 12.55 7.04 -9.79
C GLY A 77 12.20 7.08 -8.32
N ILE A 78 11.28 6.22 -7.90
CA ILE A 78 11.43 5.59 -6.58
C ILE A 78 11.76 4.12 -6.86
N GLU A 79 13.05 3.79 -6.87
CA GLU A 79 13.46 2.45 -6.47
C GLU A 79 13.10 2.35 -5.00
N ILE A 80 11.91 1.84 -4.68
CA ILE A 80 11.58 1.52 -3.30
C ILE A 80 12.51 0.36 -2.96
N ARG A 81 13.67 0.64 -2.36
CA ARG A 81 14.50 -0.38 -1.72
C ARG A 81 13.74 -0.88 -0.51
N LEU A 82 12.78 -1.77 -0.77
CA LEU A 82 12.23 -2.61 0.27
C LEU A 82 13.38 -3.40 0.90
N CYS A 83 13.35 -3.51 2.22
CA CYS A 83 14.26 -4.36 2.98
C CYS A 83 14.21 -5.79 2.43
N ALA A 84 15.31 -6.54 2.55
CA ALA A 84 15.43 -7.89 1.99
C ALA A 84 14.25 -8.83 2.37
N ALA A 85 13.68 -8.63 3.56
CA ALA A 85 12.50 -9.35 4.06
C ALA A 85 11.22 -9.17 3.22
N CYS A 86 11.10 -8.05 2.50
CA CYS A 86 10.00 -7.74 1.58
C CYS A 86 10.38 -7.95 0.11
N ARG A 87 11.66 -8.20 -0.18
CA ARG A 87 12.19 -8.46 -1.54
C ARG A 87 12.12 -9.94 -1.91
N GLY A 88 12.33 -10.85 -0.95
CA GLY A 88 12.32 -12.31 -1.17
C GLY A 88 10.95 -13.00 -1.10
N ARG A 89 9.90 -12.24 -0.79
CA ARG A 89 8.51 -12.70 -0.89
C ARG A 89 7.84 -11.78 -1.89
N GLY A 90 7.69 -12.21 -3.14
CA GLY A 90 6.81 -11.54 -4.11
C GLY A 90 5.52 -11.15 -3.40
N LEU A 91 4.98 -9.96 -3.71
CA LEU A 91 4.09 -9.08 -2.93
C LEU A 91 2.77 -9.71 -2.36
N ASP A 92 2.86 -10.89 -1.78
CA ASP A 92 1.83 -11.78 -1.24
C ASP A 92 1.88 -11.78 0.29
N ILE A 93 2.22 -10.63 0.87
CA ILE A 93 2.06 -10.40 2.31
C ILE A 93 0.57 -10.36 2.74
N CYS A 94 -0.36 -10.59 1.81
CA CYS A 94 -1.78 -10.72 2.09
C CYS A 94 -2.23 -12.11 2.55
N GLU A 95 -1.39 -13.15 2.53
CA GLU A 95 -1.74 -14.48 3.07
C GLU A 95 -1.31 -14.72 4.53
N ILE A 96 -0.59 -13.80 5.19
CA ILE A 96 -0.23 -13.92 6.62
C ILE A 96 -1.38 -13.44 7.52
N SER A 97 -2.60 -13.86 7.21
CA SER A 97 -3.73 -13.86 8.14
C SER A 97 -4.39 -15.24 8.23
N LYS A 98 -3.67 -16.31 7.86
CA LYS A 98 -3.98 -17.68 8.27
C LYS A 98 -2.95 -18.16 9.30
N LYS A 99 -3.17 -17.77 10.55
CA LYS A 99 -2.94 -18.63 11.71
C LYS A 99 -3.85 -18.18 12.83
#